data_AF-A0A8H4A1I1-F1
#
_entry.id   AF-A0A8H4A1I1-F1
#
_cell.length_a   1.000
_cell.length_b   1.000
_cell.length_c   1.000
_cell.angle_alpha   90.00
_cell.angle_beta   90.00
_cell.angle_gamma   90.00
#
_symmetry.space_group_name_H-M   'P 1'
#
loop_
_entity.id
_entity.type
_entity.pdbx_description
1 polymer ?
#
loop_
_entity_poly.entity_id
_entity_poly.type
_entity_poly.pdbx_seq_one_letter_code
_entity_poly.pdbx_strand_id
1 'polypeptide(L)'
;MFRRSKNILNIFYLTIATTIVLFLFSSQIYDIIMSDEIKSQVEEAIAKNHIMVFSKSYCPYCNRAKQTLDELKVKYQALELDTMEDGPAIQNYLAEKTNQKTVPSIFIGQKHIGGNSELQALHNKGELETLVEPAKV
;
A
#
# COMPACT_ATOMS: atom_id res chain seq x y z
N MET A 1 55.01 24.20 21.89
CA MET A 1 54.19 23.10 22.46
C MET A 1 52.70 23.37 22.20
N PHE A 2 52.23 23.38 20.94
CA PHE A 2 50.82 23.74 20.62
C PHE A 2 50.24 23.06 19.36
N ARG A 3 50.95 22.08 18.78
CA ARG A 3 50.57 21.41 17.52
C ARG A 3 49.82 20.08 17.73
N ARG A 4 49.83 19.52 18.96
CA ARG A 4 49.16 18.25 19.32
C ARG A 4 47.64 18.38 19.54
N SER A 5 47.15 19.54 19.98
CA SER A 5 45.72 19.75 20.31
C SER A 5 44.82 19.85 19.06
N LYS A 6 45.29 20.47 17.97
CA LYS A 6 44.49 20.64 16.73
C LYS A 6 44.21 19.31 16.01
N ASN A 7 45.11 18.34 16.10
CA ASN A 7 44.94 17.03 15.46
C ASN A 7 43.87 16.17 16.17
N ILE A 8 43.79 16.27 17.51
CA ILE A 8 42.80 15.52 18.28
C ILE A 8 41.40 16.06 17.97
N LEU A 9 41.22 17.38 17.96
CA LEU A 9 39.94 18.01 17.63
C LEU A 9 39.46 17.67 16.20
N ASN A 10 40.38 17.61 15.22
CA ASN A 10 40.05 17.18 13.86
C ASN A 10 39.64 15.71 13.76
N ILE A 11 40.27 14.82 14.53
CA ILE A 11 39.91 13.40 14.56
C ILE A 11 38.51 13.22 15.15
N PHE A 12 38.19 13.87 16.27
CA PHE A 12 36.85 13.83 16.86
C PHE A 12 35.78 14.37 15.90
N TYR A 13 36.06 15.47 15.20
CA TYR A 13 35.15 16.02 14.20
C TYR A 13 34.93 15.05 13.04
N LEU A 14 35.99 14.41 12.52
CA LEU A 14 35.89 13.46 11.42
C LEU A 14 35.13 12.19 11.82
N THR A 15 35.33 11.67 13.04
CA THR A 15 34.58 10.51 13.54
C THR A 15 33.10 10.84 13.75
N ILE A 16 32.78 12.02 14.30
CA ILE A 16 31.39 12.44 14.47
C ILE A 16 30.72 12.63 13.10
N ALA A 17 31.37 13.34 12.18
CA ALA A 17 30.84 13.56 10.83
C ALA A 17 30.59 12.24 10.08
N THR A 18 31.51 11.28 10.18
CA THR A 18 31.34 9.97 9.52
C THR A 18 30.23 9.12 10.15
N THR A 19 30.10 9.10 11.49
CA THR A 19 28.99 8.40 12.15
C THR A 19 27.62 9.00 11.81
N ILE A 20 27.51 10.32 11.73
CA ILE A 20 26.28 11.01 11.31
C ILE A 20 25.94 10.63 9.85
N VAL A 21 26.91 10.68 8.94
CA VAL A 21 26.68 10.30 7.54
C VAL A 21 26.26 8.84 7.40
N LEU A 22 26.88 7.92 8.15
CA LEU A 22 26.49 6.50 8.18
C LEU A 22 25.07 6.30 8.73
N PHE A 23 24.70 7.02 9.78
CA PHE A 23 23.34 6.96 10.33
C PHE A 23 22.28 7.45 9.34
N LEU A 24 22.53 8.61 8.70
CA LEU A 24 21.64 9.16 7.66
C LEU A 24 21.55 8.27 6.42
N PHE A 25 22.67 7.66 6.01
CA PHE A 25 22.66 6.71 4.90
C PHE A 25 21.91 5.43 5.27
N SER A 26 22.06 4.95 6.51
CA SER A 26 21.32 3.79 7.02
C SER A 26 19.82 4.05 7.10
N SER A 27 19.39 5.25 7.53
CA SER A 27 17.97 5.59 7.56
C SER A 27 17.39 5.64 6.14
N GLN A 28 18.11 6.21 5.18
CA GLN A 28 17.64 6.28 3.81
C GLN A 28 17.59 4.90 3.12
N ILE A 29 18.53 4.02 3.42
CA ILE A 29 18.46 2.62 2.98
C ILE A 29 17.26 1.91 3.60
N TYR A 30 16.99 2.14 4.88
CA TYR A 30 15.84 1.55 5.56
C TYR A 30 14.51 1.98 4.92
N ASP A 31 14.36 3.27 4.61
CA ASP A 31 13.18 3.80 3.91
C ASP A 31 12.99 3.13 2.53
N ILE A 32 14.08 2.92 1.78
CA ILE A 32 14.03 2.24 0.47
C ILE A 32 13.56 0.79 0.63
N ILE A 33 14.16 0.04 1.57
CA ILE A 33 13.83 -1.37 1.82
C ILE A 33 12.36 -1.51 2.23
N MET A 34 11.90 -0.69 3.18
CA MET A 34 10.50 -0.68 3.59
C MET A 34 9.57 -0.37 2.42
N SER A 35 9.92 0.62 1.58
CA SER A 35 9.09 0.96 0.43
C SER A 35 8.93 -0.20 -0.56
N ASP A 36 9.97 -1.00 -0.78
CA ASP A 36 9.92 -2.13 -1.70
C ASP A 36 9.17 -3.33 -1.10
N GLU A 37 9.28 -3.56 0.21
CA GLU A 37 8.49 -4.57 0.91
C GLU A 37 6.98 -4.28 0.80
N ILE A 38 6.56 -3.04 1.04
CA ILE A 38 5.16 -2.61 0.91
C ILE A 38 4.64 -2.80 -0.52
N LYS A 39 5.43 -2.40 -1.52
CA LYS A 39 5.07 -2.60 -2.93
C LYS A 39 4.87 -4.09 -3.21
N SER A 40 5.81 -4.93 -2.80
CA SER A 40 5.76 -6.37 -3.03
C SER A 40 4.52 -6.98 -2.38
N GLN A 41 4.20 -6.63 -1.14
CA GLN A 41 3.03 -7.11 -0.43
C GLN A 41 1.72 -6.75 -1.14
N VAL A 42 1.60 -5.51 -1.60
CA VAL A 42 0.40 -5.04 -2.32
C VAL A 42 0.26 -5.75 -3.67
N GLU A 43 1.33 -5.86 -4.45
CA GLU A 43 1.31 -6.53 -5.75
C GLU A 43 1.06 -8.03 -5.60
N GLU A 44 1.62 -8.69 -4.59
CA GLU A 44 1.32 -10.10 -4.30
C GLU A 44 -0.15 -10.29 -3.92
N ALA A 45 -0.70 -9.41 -3.07
CA ALA A 45 -2.12 -9.47 -2.70
C ALA A 45 -3.04 -9.30 -3.92
N ILE A 46 -2.70 -8.40 -4.84
CA ILE A 46 -3.44 -8.20 -6.10
C ILE A 46 -3.27 -9.41 -7.04
N ALA A 47 -2.09 -10.00 -7.13
CA ALA A 47 -1.82 -11.13 -8.01
C ALA A 47 -2.46 -12.44 -7.52
N LYS A 48 -2.47 -12.68 -6.20
CA LYS A 48 -2.97 -13.91 -5.58
C LYS A 48 -4.50 -13.99 -5.52
N ASN A 49 -5.18 -12.86 -5.53
CA ASN A 49 -6.64 -12.79 -5.37
C ASN A 49 -7.29 -12.23 -6.64
N HIS A 50 -8.24 -12.98 -7.23
CA HIS A 50 -8.97 -12.48 -8.40
C HIS A 50 -9.71 -11.18 -8.11
N ILE A 51 -10.24 -11.03 -6.90
CA ILE A 51 -10.86 -9.79 -6.41
C ILE A 51 -10.14 -9.39 -5.12
N MET A 52 -9.51 -8.21 -5.16
CA MET A 52 -8.77 -7.64 -4.02
C MET A 52 -9.36 -6.27 -3.68
N VAL A 53 -9.75 -6.08 -2.42
CA VAL A 53 -10.37 -4.85 -1.91
C VAL A 53 -9.50 -4.26 -0.81
N PHE A 54 -8.86 -3.12 -1.09
CA PHE A 54 -8.20 -2.34 -0.06
C PHE A 54 -9.24 -1.42 0.59
N SER A 55 -9.46 -1.62 1.89
CA SER A 55 -10.64 -1.16 2.64
C SER A 55 -10.23 -0.45 3.94
N LYS A 56 -11.22 0.15 4.60
CA LYS A 56 -11.14 0.49 6.03
C LYS A 56 -12.41 0.06 6.75
N SER A 57 -12.26 -0.48 7.96
CA SER A 57 -13.35 -1.14 8.69
C SER A 57 -14.54 -0.20 8.98
N TYR A 58 -14.24 1.08 9.23
CA TYR A 58 -15.23 2.11 9.51
C TYR A 58 -15.86 2.74 8.25
N CYS A 59 -15.40 2.39 7.05
CA CYS A 59 -15.79 3.09 5.83
C CYS A 59 -17.12 2.56 5.26
N PRO A 60 -18.17 3.40 5.15
CA PRO A 60 -19.47 2.95 4.63
C PRO A 60 -19.41 2.56 3.15
N TYR A 61 -18.56 3.22 2.34
CA TYR A 61 -18.39 2.86 0.93
C TYR A 61 -17.68 1.52 0.75
N CYS A 62 -16.76 1.17 1.66
CA CYS A 62 -16.13 -0.16 1.65
C CYS A 62 -17.15 -1.24 1.99
N ASN A 63 -17.99 -1.01 3.00
CA ASN A 63 -19.06 -1.95 3.38
C ASN A 63 -20.06 -2.16 2.25
N ARG A 64 -20.44 -1.09 1.53
CA ARG A 64 -21.32 -1.19 0.37
C ARG A 64 -20.69 -1.98 -0.78
N ALA A 65 -19.42 -1.74 -1.09
CA ALA A 65 -18.70 -2.49 -2.12
C ALA A 65 -18.62 -3.99 -1.79
N LYS A 66 -18.27 -4.32 -0.54
CA LYS A 66 -18.22 -5.70 -0.03
C LYS A 66 -19.60 -6.37 -0.11
N GLN A 67 -20.65 -5.68 0.33
CA GLN A 67 -22.03 -6.18 0.25
C GLN A 67 -22.43 -6.52 -1.19
N THR A 68 -22.12 -5.67 -2.17
CA THR A 68 -22.41 -5.99 -3.59
C THR A 68 -21.67 -7.25 -4.06
N LEU A 69 -20.41 -7.44 -3.64
CA LEU A 69 -19.67 -8.67 -3.95
C LEU A 69 -20.27 -9.90 -3.24
N ASP A 70 -20.70 -9.75 -1.98
CA ASP A 70 -21.37 -10.81 -1.22
C ASP A 70 -22.71 -11.21 -1.88
N GLU A 71 -23.51 -10.24 -2.33
CA GLU A 71 -24.78 -10.45 -3.04
C GLU A 71 -24.57 -11.19 -4.37
N LEU A 72 -23.46 -10.90 -5.07
CA LEU A 72 -23.04 -11.62 -6.27
C LEU A 72 -22.45 -13.00 -5.98
N LYS A 73 -22.30 -13.37 -4.70
CA LYS A 73 -21.75 -14.65 -4.23
C LYS A 73 -20.36 -14.94 -4.81
N VAL A 74 -19.49 -13.94 -4.81
CA VAL A 74 -18.11 -14.07 -5.29
C VAL A 74 -17.12 -14.04 -4.15
N LYS A 75 -16.05 -14.83 -4.25
CA LYS A 75 -14.93 -14.75 -3.30
C LYS A 75 -14.10 -13.50 -3.57
N TYR A 76 -13.78 -12.77 -2.51
CA TYR A 76 -12.82 -11.68 -2.55
C TYR A 76 -11.96 -11.70 -1.30
N GLN A 77 -10.79 -11.09 -1.39
CA GLN A 77 -9.96 -10.76 -0.24
C GLN A 77 -10.11 -9.26 0.06
N ALA A 78 -10.22 -8.92 1.34
CA ALA A 78 -10.17 -7.54 1.80
C ALA A 78 -9.01 -7.33 2.77
N LEU A 79 -8.33 -6.18 2.67
CA LEU A 79 -7.35 -5.72 3.65
C LEU A 79 -7.89 -4.43 4.28
N GLU A 80 -8.10 -4.46 5.60
CA GLU A 80 -8.61 -3.32 6.38
C GLU A 80 -7.43 -2.47 6.86
N LEU A 81 -7.06 -1.48 6.06
CA LEU A 81 -5.83 -0.69 6.22
C LEU A 81 -5.77 0.10 7.53
N ASP A 82 -6.92 0.40 8.15
CA ASP A 82 -6.98 1.07 9.45
C ASP A 82 -6.55 0.18 10.62
N THR A 83 -6.50 -1.14 10.41
CA THR A 83 -6.11 -2.13 11.42
C THR A 83 -4.66 -2.60 11.28
N MET A 84 -3.97 -2.10 10.26
CA MET A 84 -2.64 -2.52 9.84
C MET A 84 -1.61 -1.43 10.18
N GLU A 85 -0.46 -1.82 10.73
CA GLU A 85 0.62 -0.87 11.05
C GLU A 85 1.16 -0.18 9.78
N ASP A 86 1.31 -0.96 8.72
CA ASP A 86 1.72 -0.59 7.38
C ASP A 86 0.59 0.01 6.51
N GLY A 87 -0.64 0.07 7.03
CA GLY A 87 -1.81 0.55 6.31
C GLY A 87 -1.66 1.93 5.65
N PRO A 88 -1.10 2.95 6.33
CA PRO A 88 -0.82 4.24 5.71
C PRO A 88 0.18 4.16 4.54
N ALA A 89 1.22 3.32 4.66
CA ALA A 89 2.21 3.13 3.60
C ALA A 89 1.60 2.42 2.39
N ILE A 90 0.77 1.40 2.62
CA ILE A 90 -0.02 0.73 1.58
C ILE A 90 -0.93 1.73 0.87
N GLN A 91 -1.66 2.57 1.61
CA GLN A 91 -2.56 3.57 1.02
C GLN A 91 -1.79 4.60 0.16
N ASN A 92 -0.60 5.01 0.59
CA ASN A 92 0.27 5.89 -0.20
C ASN A 92 0.71 5.21 -1.50
N TYR A 93 1.17 3.97 -1.43
CA TYR A 93 1.55 3.22 -2.62
C TYR A 93 0.36 3.00 -3.58
N LEU A 94 -0.82 2.67 -3.07
CA LEU A 94 -2.03 2.56 -3.88
C LEU A 94 -2.34 3.88 -4.59
N ALA A 95 -2.20 5.02 -3.90
CA ALA A 95 -2.39 6.33 -4.50
C ALA A 95 -1.38 6.62 -5.62
N GLU A 96 -0.12 6.23 -5.45
CA GLU A 96 0.92 6.34 -6.49
C GLU A 96 0.60 5.44 -7.69
N LYS A 97 0.22 4.18 -7.43
CA LYS A 97 -0.08 3.17 -8.46
C LYS A 97 -1.32 3.51 -9.29
N THR A 98 -2.34 4.06 -8.65
CA THR A 98 -3.69 4.18 -9.24
C THR A 98 -4.17 5.60 -9.46
N ASN A 99 -3.46 6.60 -8.92
CA ASN A 99 -3.92 7.98 -8.77
C ASN A 99 -5.17 8.14 -7.87
N GLN A 100 -5.57 7.09 -7.12
CA GLN A 100 -6.71 7.13 -6.20
C GLN A 100 -6.25 7.14 -4.74
N LYS A 101 -6.57 8.21 -4.01
CA LYS A 101 -6.20 8.36 -2.59
C LYS A 101 -7.21 7.78 -1.61
N THR A 102 -8.39 7.38 -2.08
CA THR A 102 -9.53 6.98 -1.24
C THR A 102 -9.73 5.47 -1.22
N VAL A 103 -10.27 4.96 -0.12
CA VAL A 103 -10.82 3.60 -0.04
C VAL A 103 -12.33 3.61 -0.36
N PRO A 104 -12.92 2.51 -0.85
CA PRO A 104 -12.24 1.28 -1.25
C PRO A 104 -11.41 1.49 -2.52
N SER A 105 -10.27 0.80 -2.64
CA SER A 105 -9.55 0.64 -3.93
C SER A 105 -9.66 -0.82 -4.34
N ILE A 106 -10.31 -1.06 -5.47
CA ILE A 106 -10.79 -2.38 -5.89
C ILE A 106 -10.02 -2.83 -7.13
N PHE A 107 -9.51 -4.05 -7.08
CA PHE A 107 -8.86 -4.72 -8.20
C PHE A 107 -9.64 -5.99 -8.56
N ILE A 108 -9.85 -6.21 -9.86
CA ILE A 108 -10.46 -7.43 -10.40
C ILE A 108 -9.56 -7.93 -11.54
N GLY A 109 -9.12 -9.20 -11.47
CA GLY A 109 -8.19 -9.78 -12.43
C GLY A 109 -6.91 -8.94 -12.59
N GLN A 110 -6.34 -8.48 -11.47
CA GLN A 110 -5.18 -7.58 -11.39
C GLN A 110 -5.37 -6.17 -11.99
N LYS A 111 -6.55 -5.85 -12.55
CA LYS A 111 -6.86 -4.52 -13.08
C LYS A 111 -7.51 -3.65 -11.99
N HIS A 112 -7.01 -2.43 -11.83
CA HIS A 112 -7.66 -1.45 -10.97
C HIS A 112 -9.01 -1.01 -11.58
N ILE A 113 -10.08 -1.15 -10.80
CA ILE A 113 -11.44 -0.81 -11.21
C ILE A 113 -11.85 0.58 -10.69
N GLY A 114 -11.35 0.97 -9.52
CA GLY A 114 -11.71 2.22 -8.85
C GLY A 114 -12.23 1.96 -7.44
N GLY A 115 -13.16 2.80 -6.99
CA GLY A 115 -13.84 2.65 -5.71
C GLY A 115 -15.25 2.13 -5.84
N ASN A 116 -16.07 2.42 -4.83
CA ASN A 116 -17.45 1.96 -4.79
C ASN A 116 -18.28 2.54 -5.95
N SER A 117 -18.06 3.79 -6.34
CA SER A 117 -18.80 4.42 -7.45
C SER A 117 -18.61 3.67 -8.77
N GLU A 118 -17.37 3.32 -9.09
CA GLU A 118 -17.01 2.58 -10.31
C GLU A 118 -17.54 1.14 -10.26
N LEU A 119 -17.45 0.48 -9.10
CA LEU A 119 -18.02 -0.86 -8.91
C LEU A 119 -19.54 -0.87 -9.15
N GLN A 120 -20.27 0.07 -8.53
CA GLN A 120 -21.72 0.18 -8.71
C GLN A 120 -22.08 0.52 -10.15
N ALA A 121 -21.28 1.35 -10.83
CA ALA A 121 -21.50 1.67 -12.24
C ALA A 121 -21.36 0.42 -13.13
N LEU A 122 -20.39 -0.45 -12.86
CA LEU A 122 -20.24 -1.72 -13.58
C LEU A 122 -21.39 -2.69 -13.27
N HIS A 123 -21.80 -2.79 -12.01
CA HIS A 123 -22.90 -3.65 -11.59
C HIS A 123 -24.24 -3.24 -12.24
N ASN A 124 -24.54 -1.94 -12.23
CA ASN A 124 -25.76 -1.41 -12.85
C ASN A 124 -25.82 -1.63 -14.37
N LYS A 125 -24.66 -1.79 -15.02
CA LYS A 125 -24.55 -2.10 -16.45
C LYS A 125 -24.57 -3.61 -16.75
N GLY A 126 -24.54 -4.47 -15.73
CA GLY A 126 -24.39 -5.91 -15.90
C GLY A 126 -22.98 -6.35 -16.33
N GLU A 127 -22.01 -5.43 -16.31
CA GLU A 127 -20.64 -5.69 -16.74
C GLU A 127 -19.82 -6.36 -15.63
N LEU A 128 -20.17 -6.08 -14.36
CA LEU A 128 -19.46 -6.61 -13.20
C LEU A 128 -19.53 -8.14 -13.14
N GLU A 129 -20.69 -8.71 -13.45
CA GLU A 129 -21.00 -10.14 -13.42
C GLU A 129 -20.05 -10.95 -14.31
N THR A 130 -19.66 -10.38 -15.45
CA THR A 130 -18.69 -11.01 -16.36
C THR A 130 -17.28 -10.95 -15.78
N LEU A 131 -16.91 -9.83 -15.16
CA LEU A 131 -15.57 -9.65 -14.58
C LEU A 131 -15.33 -10.55 -13.36
N VAL A 132 -16.37 -10.79 -12.56
CA VAL A 132 -16.28 -11.58 -11.31
C VAL A 132 -16.60 -13.06 -11.50
N GLU A 133 -16.97 -13.51 -12.70
CA GLU A 133 -17.31 -14.90 -13.00
C GLU A 133 -16.27 -15.92 -12.50
N PRO A 134 -14.95 -15.69 -12.69
CA PRO A 134 -13.92 -16.63 -12.22
C PRO A 134 -13.86 -16.79 -10.68
N ALA A 135 -14.51 -15.89 -9.94
CA ALA A 135 -14.53 -15.89 -8.48
C ALA A 135 -15.87 -16.34 -7.89
N LYS A 136 -16.85 -16.76 -8.70
CA LYS A 136 -18.15 -17.25 -8.19
C LYS A 136 -17.97 -18.48 -7.29
N VAL A 137 -18.77 -18.50 -6.21
CA VAL A 137 -18.88 -19.61 -5.25
C VAL A 137 -19.97 -20.58 -5.67
#